data_AF-S4PN63-F1
#
_entry.id   AF-S4PN63-F1
#
_cell.length_a   1.000
_cell.length_b   1.000
_cell.length_c   1.000
_cell.angle_alpha   90.00
_cell.angle_beta   90.00
_cell.angle_gamma   90.00
#
_symmetry.space_group_name_H-M   'P 1'
#
loop_
_entity.id
_entity.type
_entity.pdbx_description
1 polymer ?
#
loop_
_entity_poly.entity_id
_entity_poly.type
_entity_poly.pdbx_seq_one_letter_code
_entity_poly.pdbx_strand_id
1 'polypeptide(L)' 'GDFILEYVGEVVSDKEFKERMATRYARDTHHYCLHLDGGLVIDGHRMGGDGRFVNHSCRPNCEMQKWTA' A
#
# COMPACT_ATOMS: atom_id res chain seq x y z
N GLY A 1 -4.99 -16.66 -12.94
CA GLY A 1 -5.17 -16.44 -11.51
C GLY A 1 -6.60 -16.03 -11.25
N ASP A 2 -7.05 -16.14 -10.01
CA ASP A 2 -8.36 -15.67 -9.57
C ASP A 2 -8.20 -14.31 -8.88
N PHE A 3 -9.21 -13.45 -9.01
CA PHE A 3 -9.27 -12.21 -8.24
C PHE A 3 -9.51 -12.54 -6.76
N ILE A 4 -8.68 -11.99 -5.89
CA ILE A 4 -8.76 -12.22 -4.43
C ILE A 4 -9.40 -11.00 -3.75
N LEU A 5 -8.76 -9.84 -3.86
CA LEU A 5 -9.21 -8.59 -3.25
C LEU A 5 -8.53 -7.39 -3.92
N GLU A 6 -9.07 -6.21 -3.63
CA GLU A 6 -8.46 -4.93 -3.96
C GLU A 6 -7.68 -4.37 -2.76
N TYR A 7 -6.47 -3.85 -3.00
CA TYR A 7 -5.73 -3.13 -1.98
C TYR A 7 -6.24 -1.69 -1.88
N VAL A 8 -7.03 -1.39 -0.85
CA VAL A 8 -7.64 -0.08 -0.65
C VAL A 8 -6.94 0.72 0.46
N GLY A 9 -6.89 2.04 0.31
CA GLY A 9 -6.36 2.99 1.28
C GLY A 9 -6.45 4.44 0.79
N GLU A 10 -5.81 5.37 1.49
CA GLU A 10 -5.75 6.78 1.09
C GLU A 10 -4.81 6.96 -0.11
N VAL A 11 -5.27 7.49 -1.24
CA VAL A 11 -4.39 7.81 -2.37
C VAL A 11 -3.73 9.17 -2.13
N VAL A 12 -2.41 9.17 -1.96
CA VAL A 12 -1.61 10.35 -1.66
C VAL A 12 -0.43 10.48 -2.61
N SER A 13 0.16 11.67 -2.71
CA SER A 13 1.42 11.85 -3.43
C SER A 13 2.60 11.22 -2.68
N ASP A 14 3.64 10.84 -3.40
CA ASP A 14 4.88 10.33 -2.81
C ASP A 14 5.52 11.33 -1.82
N LYS A 15 5.38 12.64 -2.07
CA LYS A 15 5.84 13.69 -1.15
C LYS A 15 5.06 13.64 0.18
N GLU A 16 3.74 13.65 0.11
CA GLU A 16 2.86 13.57 1.29
C GLU A 16 3.13 12.27 2.07
N PHE A 17 3.28 11.14 1.38
CA PHE A 17 3.56 9.86 2.01
C PHE A 17 4.90 9.89 2.77
N LYS A 18 5.96 10.45 2.16
CA LYS A 18 7.27 10.62 2.81
C LYS A 18 7.20 11.52 4.04
N GLU A 19 6.42 12.61 3.98
CA GLU A 19 6.20 13.50 5.13
C GLU A 19 5.47 12.76 6.26
N ARG A 20 4.44 11.96 5.96
CA ARG A 20 3.75 11.10 6.94
C ARG A 20 4.70 10.07 7.56
N MET A 21 5.54 9.43 6.74
CA MET A 21 6.55 8.47 7.18
C MET A 21 7.58 9.09 8.15
N ALA A 22 8.04 10.31 7.84
CA ALA A 22 9.03 11.00 8.67
C ALA A 22 8.46 11.60 9.97
N THR A 23 7.14 11.74 10.07
CA THR A 23 6.49 12.42 11.20
C THR A 23 5.53 11.50 11.96
N ARG A 24 4.38 11.20 11.37
CA ARG A 24 3.26 10.48 11.96
C ARG A 24 3.55 9.00 12.18
N TYR A 25 4.26 8.37 11.23
CA TYR A 25 4.58 6.93 11.26
C TYR A 25 6.04 6.66 11.65
N ALA A 26 6.75 7.66 12.18
CA ALA A 26 8.19 7.58 12.45
C ALA A 26 8.59 6.53 13.49
N ARG A 27 7.63 6.06 14.31
CA ARG A 27 7.83 5.05 15.35
C ARG A 27 7.17 3.71 15.02
N ASP A 28 6.57 3.58 13.85
CA ASP A 28 5.85 2.37 13.47
C ASP A 28 6.80 1.34 12.87
N THR A 29 6.60 0.09 13.27
CA THR A 29 7.41 -1.05 12.82
C THR A 29 6.89 -1.69 11.54
N HIS A 30 5.65 -1.39 11.15
CA HIS A 30 4.98 -1.93 9.98
C HIS A 30 4.60 -0.80 9.04
N HIS A 31 4.79 -1.02 7.74
CA HIS A 31 4.48 -0.05 6.69
C HIS A 31 3.41 -0.62 5.76
N TYR A 32 2.26 0.07 5.71
CA TYR A 32 1.10 -0.35 4.94
C TYR A 32 0.95 0.57 3.74
N CYS A 33 1.68 0.30 2.65
CA CYS A 33 1.62 1.13 1.46
C CYS A 33 1.90 0.34 0.17
N LEU A 34 1.30 0.77 -0.94
CA LEU A 34 1.67 0.32 -2.29
C LEU A 34 1.93 1.52 -3.21
N HIS A 35 3.02 1.47 -3.96
CA HIS A 35 3.32 2.47 -4.98
C HIS A 35 2.43 2.28 -6.22
N LEU A 36 1.92 3.41 -6.71
CA LEU A 36 1.24 3.53 -8.00
C LEU A 36 2.13 4.31 -8.96
N ASP A 37 1.74 4.29 -10.23
CA ASP A 37 2.34 5.14 -11.25
C ASP A 37 2.10 6.63 -10.96
N GLY A 38 2.89 7.50 -11.60
CA GLY A 38 2.69 8.95 -11.53
C GLY A 38 3.09 9.58 -10.18
N GLY A 39 3.84 8.86 -9.34
CA GLY A 39 4.28 9.36 -8.04
C GLY A 39 3.16 9.36 -7.00
N LEU A 40 2.22 8.43 -7.11
CA LEU A 40 1.14 8.21 -6.15
C LEU A 40 1.42 6.99 -5.29
N VAL A 41 0.83 6.98 -4.09
CA VAL A 41 0.93 5.89 -3.11
C VAL A 41 -0.46 5.63 -2.56
N ILE A 42 -0.84 4.37 -2.43
CA ILE A 42 -1.98 3.95 -1.61
C ILE A 42 -1.46 3.78 -0.17
N ASP A 43 -1.74 4.74 0.71
CA ASP A 43 -1.44 4.71 2.15
C ASP A 43 -2.55 3.96 2.88
N GLY A 44 -2.28 2.70 3.25
CA GLY A 44 -3.18 1.81 3.98
C GLY A 44 -3.05 1.91 5.50
N HIS A 45 -2.27 2.87 6.03
CA HIS A 45 -1.88 2.88 7.43
C HIS A 45 -3.03 3.26 8.37
N ARG A 46 -3.87 4.23 7.98
CA ARG A 46 -5.02 4.68 8.79
C ARG A 46 -6.38 4.36 8.22
N MET A 47 -6.50 4.37 6.89
CA MET A 47 -7.69 3.89 6.19
C MET A 47 -7.23 2.78 5.25
N GLY A 48 -7.84 1.60 5.33
CA GLY A 48 -7.49 0.49 4.47
C GLY A 48 -8.35 -0.74 4.70
N GLY A 49 -8.24 -1.70 3.78
CA GLY A 49 -8.95 -2.98 3.82
C GLY A 49 -8.10 -4.11 4.39
N ASP A 50 -8.59 -5.34 4.29
CA ASP A 50 -7.89 -6.54 4.78
C ASP A 50 -6.60 -6.83 4.01
N GLY A 51 -6.48 -6.32 2.77
CA GLY A 51 -5.27 -6.42 1.96
C GLY A 51 -4.00 -5.88 2.63
N ARG A 52 -4.13 -4.97 3.61
CA ARG A 52 -2.98 -4.43 4.36
C ARG A 52 -2.25 -5.48 5.21
N PHE A 53 -2.91 -6.59 5.55
CA PHE A 53 -2.32 -7.65 6.36
C PHE A 53 -1.69 -8.78 5.53
N VAL A 54 -1.73 -8.68 4.20
CA VAL A 54 -1.03 -9.60 3.31
C VAL A 54 0.47 -9.43 3.50
N ASN A 55 1.14 -10.51 3.90
CA ASN A 55 2.56 -10.49 4.20
C ASN A 55 3.43 -10.66 2.94
N HIS A 56 4.69 -10.24 3.06
CA HIS A 56 5.72 -10.48 2.06
C HIS A 56 6.24 -11.93 2.11
N SER A 57 6.61 -12.47 0.94
CA SER A 57 7.38 -13.71 0.80
C SER A 57 8.29 -13.62 -0.43
N CYS A 58 9.54 -14.09 -0.34
CA CYS A 58 10.45 -14.21 -1.48
C CYS A 58 9.98 -15.26 -2.51
N ARG A 59 9.08 -16.16 -2.11
CA ARG A 59 8.34 -17.08 -2.99
C ARG A 59 6.84 -16.81 -2.81
N PRO A 60 6.32 -15.76 -3.47
CA PRO A 60 4.92 -15.38 -3.30
C PRO A 60 3.99 -16.41 -3.97
N ASN A 61 2.75 -16.47 -3.48
CA ASN A 61 1.68 -17.27 -4.07
C ASN A 61 0.58 -16.40 -4.73
N CYS A 62 0.67 -15.06 -4.56
CA CYS A 62 -0.23 -14.07 -5.15
C CYS A 62 0.61 -12.89 -5.68
N GLU A 63 0.03 -12.07 -6.56
CA GLU A 63 0.65 -10.86 -7.09
C GLU A 63 -0.31 -9.67 -7.04
N MET A 64 0.24 -8.46 -7.01
CA MET A 64 -0.53 -7.23 -7.15
C MET A 64 -0.60 -6.85 -8.63
N GLN A 65 -1.79 -6.58 -9.14
CA GLN A 65 -2.00 -6.15 -10.52
C GLN A 65 -2.62 -4.76 -10.54
N LYS A 66 -2.12 -3.91 -11.43
CA LYS A 66 -2.69 -2.57 -11.68
C LYS A 66 -3.60 -2.64 -12.89
N TRP A 67 -4.84 -2.19 -12.72
CA TRP A 67 -5.88 -2.22 -13.75
C TRP A 67 -6.18 -0.79 -14.20
N THR A 68 -6.34 -0.59 -15.51
CA THR A 68 -6.88 0.63 -16.10
C THR A 68 -8.24 0.31 -16.69
N ALA A 69 -9.18 1.26 -16.63
CA ALA A 69 -10.42 1.18 -17.39
C ALA A 69 -10.16 1.32 -18.89
#